data_AF-A0A511QWZ4-F1
#
_entry.id   AF-A0A511QWZ4-F1
#
_cell.length_a   1.000
_cell.length_b   1.000
_cell.length_c   1.000
_cell.angle_alpha   90.00
_cell.angle_beta   90.00
_cell.angle_gamma   90.00
#
_symmetry.space_group_name_H-M   'P 1'
#
loop_
_entity.id
_entity.type
_entity.pdbx_description
1 polymer ?
#
loop_
_entity_poly.entity_id
_entity_poly.type
_entity_poly.pdbx_seq_one_letter_code
_entity_poly.pdbx_strand_id
1 'polypeptide(L)'
;MIHVPGTTDGEVPLAERSRYLWQAEHAFRAIWMVGRGRMSWQKVLGGHNPHRASYLPIYVPELPEAGIEAHELRLWKRDFDSFVDELSPAERELLIYQIAGSRWATIFRWRKSRGRFERGNVDERIAELAIRLRQICKGVR
;
A
#
# COMPACT_ATOMS: atom_id res chain seq x y z
N MET A 1 18.22 2.78 -4.25
CA MET A 1 17.61 1.67 -5.03
C MET A 1 16.53 1.08 -4.15
N ILE A 2 15.25 1.15 -4.53
CA ILE A 2 14.15 0.69 -3.66
C ILE A 2 14.14 -0.84 -3.62
N HIS A 3 14.46 -1.41 -2.45
CA HIS A 3 14.46 -2.86 -2.21
C HIS A 3 13.04 -3.35 -1.98
N VAL A 4 12.60 -4.36 -2.73
CA VAL A 4 11.33 -5.06 -2.50
C VAL A 4 11.65 -6.26 -1.59
N PRO A 5 11.13 -6.36 -0.36
CA PRO A 5 11.61 -7.39 0.56
C PRO A 5 10.96 -8.76 0.28
N GLY A 6 11.77 -9.83 0.29
CA GLY A 6 11.38 -11.20 -0.03
C GLY A 6 12.15 -11.85 -1.20
N THR A 7 13.08 -11.13 -1.82
CA THR A 7 13.81 -11.59 -3.01
C THR A 7 15.32 -11.54 -2.77
N THR A 8 15.97 -12.70 -2.73
CA THR A 8 17.43 -12.87 -2.80
C THR A 8 17.96 -12.44 -4.17
N ASP A 9 19.21 -11.94 -4.20
CA ASP A 9 20.04 -11.41 -5.30
C ASP A 9 19.82 -11.96 -6.74
N GLY A 10 18.60 -11.80 -7.25
CA GLY A 10 18.22 -11.90 -8.64
C GLY A 10 17.42 -10.65 -8.98
N GLU A 11 17.69 -10.06 -10.13
CA GLU A 11 17.00 -8.85 -10.59
C GLU A 11 15.49 -9.13 -10.66
N VAL A 12 14.71 -8.64 -9.68
CA VAL A 12 13.26 -8.80 -9.67
C VAL A 12 12.73 -8.31 -11.01
N PRO A 13 12.00 -9.14 -11.77
CA PRO A 13 11.50 -8.74 -13.08
C PRO A 13 10.81 -7.38 -12.98
N LEU A 14 11.13 -6.47 -13.90
CA LEU A 14 10.61 -5.10 -13.88
C LEU A 14 9.08 -5.05 -13.77
N ALA A 15 8.39 -6.03 -14.38
CA ALA A 15 6.94 -6.19 -14.29
C ALA A 15 6.45 -6.47 -12.86
N GLU A 16 7.12 -7.39 -12.14
CA GLU A 16 6.76 -7.73 -10.75
C GLU A 16 7.02 -6.56 -9.82
N ARG A 17 8.17 -5.89 -9.98
CA ARG A 17 8.48 -4.66 -9.24
C ARG A 17 7.46 -3.55 -9.52
N SER A 18 7.06 -3.39 -10.78
CA SER A 18 6.09 -2.36 -11.18
C SER A 18 4.72 -2.64 -10.58
N ARG A 19 4.25 -3.89 -10.65
CA ARG A 19 3.03 -4.33 -9.97
C ARG A 19 3.10 -4.04 -8.47
N TYR A 20 4.22 -4.37 -7.83
CA TYR A 20 4.41 -4.18 -6.40
C TYR A 20 4.31 -2.69 -5.99
N LEU A 21 5.02 -1.80 -6.70
CA LEU A 21 5.00 -0.36 -6.42
C LEU A 21 3.62 0.27 -6.69
N TRP A 22 2.92 -0.22 -7.71
CA TRP A 22 1.55 0.21 -7.99
C TRP A 22 0.57 -0.18 -6.87
N GLN A 23 0.69 -1.42 -6.40
CA GLN A 23 -0.08 -1.90 -5.27
C GLN A 23 0.25 -1.11 -3.98
N ALA A 24 1.52 -0.74 -3.77
CA ALA A 24 1.95 0.07 -2.62
C ALA A 24 1.37 1.50 -2.65
N GLU A 25 1.38 2.17 -3.81
CA GLU A 25 0.74 3.48 -4.01
C GLU A 25 -0.74 3.42 -3.60
N HIS A 26 -1.47 2.43 -4.10
CA HIS A 26 -2.89 2.29 -3.85
C HIS A 26 -3.23 1.84 -2.43
N ALA A 27 -2.39 0.98 -1.83
CA ALA A 27 -2.56 0.58 -0.44
C ALA A 27 -2.40 1.75 0.52
N PHE A 28 -1.37 2.57 0.32
CA PHE A 28 -1.14 3.74 1.16
C PHE A 28 -2.20 4.83 0.93
N ARG A 29 -2.64 5.00 -0.33
CA ARG A 29 -3.76 5.89 -0.66
C ARG A 29 -5.05 5.45 0.05
N ALA A 30 -5.31 4.16 0.17
CA ALA A 30 -6.47 3.65 0.90
C ALA A 30 -6.42 4.02 2.40
N ILE A 31 -5.24 3.92 3.03
CA ILE A 31 -5.05 4.37 4.42
C ILE A 31 -5.24 5.87 4.56
N TRP A 32 -4.72 6.68 3.64
CA TRP A 32 -5.00 8.11 3.61
C TRP A 32 -6.51 8.38 3.50
N MET A 33 -7.23 7.67 2.62
CA MET A 33 -8.68 7.81 2.49
C MET A 33 -9.42 7.43 3.79
N VAL A 34 -8.98 6.41 4.52
CA VAL A 34 -9.52 6.07 5.85
C VAL A 34 -9.28 7.21 6.85
N GLY A 35 -8.05 7.75 6.93
CA GLY A 35 -7.74 8.90 7.78
C GLY A 35 -8.54 10.15 7.45
N ARG A 36 -8.98 10.29 6.19
CA ARG A 36 -9.87 11.36 5.72
C ARG A 36 -11.37 11.05 5.85
N GLY A 37 -11.75 9.90 6.41
CA GLY A 37 -13.15 9.48 6.55
C GLY A 37 -13.85 9.16 5.20
N ARG A 38 -13.09 8.92 4.13
CA ARG A 38 -13.59 8.62 2.77
C ARG A 38 -13.69 7.13 2.48
N MET A 39 -13.09 6.30 3.32
CA MET A 39 -13.18 4.85 3.28
C MET A 39 -13.32 4.30 4.70
N SER A 40 -13.90 3.12 4.82
CA SER A 40 -14.11 2.45 6.09
C SER A 40 -13.75 0.97 6.01
N TRP A 41 -13.34 0.44 7.16
CA TRP A 41 -13.10 -0.99 7.34
C TRP A 41 -14.42 -1.76 7.24
N GLN A 42 -14.44 -2.80 6.43
CA GLN A 42 -15.58 -3.69 6.19
C GLN A 42 -15.56 -4.83 7.20
N LYS A 43 -16.68 -5.09 7.87
CA LYS A 43 -16.83 -6.21 8.80
C LYS A 43 -17.08 -7.50 8.03
N VAL A 44 -16.44 -8.60 8.43
CA VAL A 44 -16.77 -9.93 7.92
C VAL A 44 -17.95 -10.50 8.69
N LEU A 45 -19.02 -10.90 8.01
CA LEU A 45 -20.17 -11.59 8.59
C LEU A 45 -19.96 -13.11 8.49
N GLY A 46 -20.20 -13.85 9.58
CA GLY A 46 -20.40 -15.32 9.52
C GLY A 46 -19.30 -16.27 10.03
N GLY A 47 -18.40 -15.86 10.93
CA GLY A 47 -17.45 -16.78 11.59
C GLY A 47 -17.73 -16.95 13.10
N HIS A 48 -17.33 -18.08 13.69
CA HIS A 48 -17.47 -18.38 15.14
C HIS A 48 -16.81 -17.36 16.09
N ASN A 49 -16.13 -16.32 15.58
CA ASN A 49 -15.78 -15.13 16.34
C ASN A 49 -16.30 -13.84 15.65
N PRO A 50 -17.58 -13.49 15.88
CA PRO A 50 -18.28 -12.39 15.20
C PRO A 50 -17.88 -10.97 15.65
N HIS A 51 -16.86 -10.80 16.50
CA HIS A 51 -16.54 -9.50 17.11
C HIS A 51 -15.34 -8.74 16.51
N ARG A 52 -14.46 -9.32 15.65
CA ARG A 52 -13.14 -8.67 15.41
C ARG A 52 -12.52 -8.72 14.02
N ALA A 53 -13.02 -9.49 13.05
CA ALA A 53 -12.41 -9.52 11.71
C ALA A 53 -12.99 -8.41 10.81
N SER A 54 -12.22 -7.35 10.60
CA SER A 54 -12.51 -6.31 9.60
C SER A 54 -11.35 -6.17 8.63
N TYR A 55 -11.64 -5.80 7.39
CA TYR A 55 -10.63 -5.55 6.36
C TYR A 55 -10.95 -4.29 5.56
N LEU A 56 -9.93 -3.66 5.00
CA LEU A 56 -10.06 -2.57 4.06
C LEU A 56 -9.94 -3.16 2.64
N PRO A 57 -10.99 -3.09 1.80
CA PRO A 57 -10.88 -3.41 0.39
C PRO A 57 -10.09 -2.30 -0.31
N ILE A 58 -9.15 -2.67 -1.18
CA ILE A 58 -8.25 -1.76 -1.87
C ILE A 58 -8.32 -2.08 -3.35
N TYR A 59 -8.97 -1.22 -4.11
CA TYR A 59 -8.99 -1.31 -5.57
C TYR A 59 -7.66 -0.82 -6.15
N VAL A 60 -7.00 -1.68 -6.90
CA VAL A 60 -5.80 -1.37 -7.69
C VAL A 60 -6.24 -1.28 -9.15
N PRO A 61 -6.26 -0.07 -9.76
CA PRO A 61 -6.67 0.11 -11.14
C PRO A 61 -5.67 -0.55 -12.09
N GLU A 62 -6.12 -0.83 -13.30
CA GLU A 62 -5.23 -1.26 -14.37
C GLU A 62 -4.16 -0.18 -14.68
N LEU A 63 -3.01 -0.66 -15.12
CA LEU A 63 -1.95 0.15 -15.72
C LEU A 63 -1.45 -0.61 -16.96
N PRO A 64 -2.10 -0.40 -18.12
CA PRO A 64 -1.79 -1.15 -19.34
C PRO A 64 -0.34 -1.01 -19.79
N GLU A 65 0.27 0.18 -19.63
CA GLU A 65 1.67 0.41 -19.98
C GLU A 65 2.67 -0.43 -19.19
N ALA A 66 2.26 -0.99 -18.04
CA ALA A 66 3.06 -1.87 -17.22
C ALA A 66 2.55 -3.32 -17.23
N GLY A 67 1.54 -3.64 -18.06
CA GLY A 67 0.92 -4.97 -18.09
C GLY A 67 0.20 -5.35 -16.78
N ILE A 68 -0.34 -4.36 -16.06
CA ILE A 68 -1.04 -4.58 -14.80
C ILE A 68 -2.54 -4.49 -15.06
N GLU A 69 -3.26 -5.58 -14.84
CA GLU A 69 -4.73 -5.61 -14.86
C GLU A 69 -5.30 -5.07 -13.55
N ALA A 70 -6.55 -4.58 -13.60
CA ALA A 70 -7.27 -4.15 -12.40
C ALA A 70 -7.52 -5.35 -11.48
N HIS A 71 -7.33 -5.16 -10.17
CA HIS A 71 -7.53 -6.20 -9.17
C HIS A 71 -7.75 -5.61 -7.77
N GLU A 72 -8.15 -6.45 -6.82
CA GLU A 72 -8.36 -6.03 -5.44
C GLU A 72 -7.31 -6.62 -4.50
N LEU A 73 -6.94 -5.81 -3.51
CA LEU A 73 -6.23 -6.25 -2.31
C LEU A 73 -7.15 -6.10 -1.10
N ARG A 74 -6.84 -6.87 -0.05
CA ARG A 74 -7.41 -6.73 1.28
C ARG A 74 -6.31 -6.44 2.28
N LEU A 75 -6.50 -5.40 3.07
CA LEU A 75 -5.70 -5.14 4.26
C LEU A 75 -6.53 -5.49 5.49
N TRP A 76 -6.13 -6.49 6.26
CA TRP A 76 -6.84 -6.81 7.49
C TRP A 76 -6.55 -5.77 8.57
N LYS A 77 -7.58 -5.37 9.32
CA LYS A 77 -7.45 -4.39 10.41
C LYS A 77 -6.39 -4.82 11.43
N ARG A 78 -6.38 -6.10 11.79
CA ARG A 78 -5.39 -6.67 12.72
C ARG A 78 -3.96 -6.53 12.20
N ASP A 79 -3.73 -6.78 10.90
CA ASP A 79 -2.40 -6.76 10.30
C ASP A 79 -1.91 -5.31 10.19
N PHE A 80 -2.82 -4.36 9.92
CA PHE A 80 -2.54 -2.93 9.97
C PHE A 80 -2.23 -2.44 11.39
N ASP A 81 -2.99 -2.90 12.39
CA ASP A 81 -2.75 -2.51 13.79
C ASP A 81 -1.39 -3.01 14.26
N SER A 82 -1.05 -4.28 14.00
CA SER A 82 0.29 -4.81 14.26
C SER A 82 1.39 -4.02 13.53
N PHE A 83 1.18 -3.67 12.26
CA PHE A 83 2.11 -2.84 11.52
C PHE A 83 2.33 -1.47 12.17
N VAL A 84 1.26 -0.82 12.65
CA VAL A 84 1.34 0.49 13.32
C VAL A 84 1.97 0.41 14.71
N ASP A 85 1.83 -0.72 15.40
CA ASP A 85 2.47 -0.99 16.70
C ASP A 85 3.97 -1.29 16.57
N GLU A 86 4.41 -1.82 15.42
CA GLU A 86 5.81 -2.08 15.10
C GLU A 86 6.57 -0.84 14.59
N LEU A 87 5.88 0.27 14.31
CA LEU A 87 6.53 1.50 13.87
C LEU A 87 7.28 2.17 15.02
N SER A 88 8.48 2.66 14.73
CA SER A 88 9.16 3.60 15.62
C SER A 88 8.34 4.88 15.80
N PRO A 89 8.55 5.66 16.89
CA PRO A 89 7.85 6.93 17.09
C PRO A 89 7.96 7.88 15.89
N ALA A 90 9.14 7.98 15.28
CA ALA A 90 9.39 8.82 14.11
C ALA A 90 8.62 8.35 12.86
N GLU A 91 8.54 7.04 12.62
CA GLU A 91 7.75 6.48 11.51
C GLU A 91 6.24 6.68 11.73
N ARG A 92 5.77 6.56 12.96
CA ARG A 92 4.38 6.80 13.31
C ARG A 92 4.01 8.28 13.09
N GLU A 93 4.88 9.20 13.50
CA GLU A 93 4.70 10.63 13.22
C GLU A 93 4.67 10.93 11.72
N LEU A 94 5.58 10.34 10.94
CA LEU A 94 5.59 10.46 9.48
C LEU A 94 4.29 9.95 8.84
N LEU A 95 3.80 8.78 9.28
CA LEU A 95 2.53 8.23 8.83
C LEU A 95 1.37 9.19 9.16
N ILE A 96 1.30 9.66 10.41
CA ILE A 96 0.25 10.59 10.88
C ILE A 96 0.26 11.89 10.06
N TYR A 97 1.44 12.46 9.84
CA TYR A 97 1.59 13.68 9.03
C TYR A 97 1.09 13.46 7.60
N GLN A 98 1.49 12.35 6.98
CA GLN A 98 1.09 12.01 5.62
C GLN A 98 -0.43 11.79 5.49
N ILE A 99 -1.07 11.12 6.46
CA ILE A 99 -2.53 10.91 6.45
C ILE A 99 -3.33 12.19 6.78
N ALA A 100 -2.74 13.10 7.57
CA ALA A 100 -3.37 14.36 7.94
C ALA A 100 -3.47 15.34 6.74
N GLY A 101 -2.59 15.18 5.75
CA GLY A 101 -2.56 16.00 4.53
C GLY A 101 -3.92 16.13 3.84
N SER A 102 -4.29 17.36 3.45
CA SER A 102 -5.59 17.65 2.83
C SER A 102 -5.74 17.10 1.40
N ARG A 103 -4.62 16.84 0.73
CA ARG A 103 -4.53 16.28 -0.62
C ARG A 103 -3.63 15.06 -0.60
N TRP A 104 -3.96 14.10 -1.46
CA TRP A 104 -3.10 12.96 -1.71
C TRP A 104 -1.79 13.42 -2.38
N ALA A 105 -0.66 12.99 -1.84
CA ALA A 105 0.65 13.14 -2.47
C ALA A 105 1.08 11.78 -3.00
N THR A 106 1.19 11.66 -4.33
CA THR A 106 1.64 10.44 -5.00
C THR A 106 3.01 10.01 -4.51
N ILE A 107 3.11 8.76 -4.06
CA ILE A 107 4.33 8.14 -3.54
C ILE A 107 5.09 7.47 -4.68
N PHE A 108 4.39 6.70 -5.53
CA PHE A 108 4.96 6.07 -6.72
C PHE A 108 4.17 6.45 -7.96
N ARG A 109 4.88 6.92 -8.99
CA ARG A 109 4.28 7.28 -10.29
C ARG A 109 4.93 6.49 -11.41
N TRP A 110 4.12 6.03 -12.36
CA TRP A 110 4.63 5.47 -13.60
C TRP A 110 5.22 6.58 -14.49
N ARG A 111 6.43 6.36 -15.00
CA ARG A 111 7.03 7.20 -16.04
C ARG A 111 7.02 6.44 -17.36
N LYS A 112 6.01 6.72 -18.19
CA LYS A 112 5.86 6.11 -19.52
C LYS A 112 7.12 6.23 -20.39
N SER A 113 7.76 7.39 -20.40
CA SER A 113 9.00 7.62 -21.18
C SER A 113 10.20 6.79 -20.72
N ARG A 114 10.17 6.25 -19.49
CA ARG A 114 11.26 5.46 -18.90
C ARG A 114 10.84 4.00 -18.64
N GLY A 115 9.59 3.64 -18.95
CA GLY A 115 9.05 2.30 -18.70
C GLY A 115 9.19 1.83 -17.25
N ARG A 116 9.18 2.73 -16.27
CA ARG A 116 9.39 2.36 -14.85
C ARG A 116 8.68 3.29 -13.88
N PHE A 117 8.49 2.80 -12.66
CA PHE A 117 8.06 3.62 -11.54
C PHE A 117 9.18 4.51 -10.99
N GLU A 118 8.80 5.69 -10.55
CA GLU A 118 9.65 6.62 -9.80
C GLU A 118 8.97 7.02 -8.50
N ARG A 119 9.79 7.28 -7.48
CA ARG A 119 9.33 7.94 -6.26
C ARG A 119 8.84 9.35 -6.61
N GLY A 120 7.68 9.73 -6.07
CA GLY A 120 7.18 11.09 -6.09
C GLY A 120 8.02 12.02 -5.20
N ASN A 121 7.57 13.27 -5.07
CA ASN A 121 8.22 14.23 -4.18
C ASN A 121 7.77 14.04 -2.72
N VAL A 122 8.13 12.89 -2.14
CA VAL A 122 7.83 12.50 -0.74
C VAL A 122 9.12 12.08 -0.04
N ASP A 123 9.15 12.07 1.30
CA ASP A 123 10.29 11.53 2.08
C ASP A 123 10.53 10.05 1.68
N GLU A 124 11.79 9.63 1.64
CA GLU A 124 12.15 8.23 1.32
C GLU A 124 11.54 7.24 2.30
N ARG A 125 11.44 7.61 3.58
CA ARG A 125 10.79 6.79 4.63
C ARG A 125 9.31 6.61 4.38
N ILE A 126 8.62 7.57 3.75
CA ILE A 126 7.21 7.39 3.35
C ILE A 126 7.10 6.35 2.22
N ALA A 127 8.04 6.34 1.27
CA ALA A 127 8.08 5.32 0.23
C ALA A 127 8.35 3.93 0.81
N GLU A 128 9.25 3.82 1.80
CA GLU A 128 9.51 2.57 2.52
C GLU A 128 8.29 2.08 3.31
N LEU A 129 7.59 2.98 4.01
CA LEU A 129 6.35 2.65 4.72
C LEU A 129 5.26 2.14 3.75
N ALA A 130 5.14 2.72 2.55
CA ALA A 130 4.22 2.23 1.53
C ALA A 130 4.54 0.82 1.05
N ILE A 131 5.83 0.50 0.89
CA ILE A 131 6.28 -0.83 0.49
C ILE A 131 6.00 -1.85 1.59
N ARG A 132 6.29 -1.52 2.85
CA ARG A 132 6.00 -2.37 4.01
C ARG A 132 4.50 -2.59 4.20
N LEU A 133 3.70 -1.53 4.06
CA LEU A 133 2.24 -1.62 4.10
C LEU A 133 1.70 -2.55 3.00
N ARG A 134 2.31 -2.51 1.81
CA ARG A 134 1.94 -3.47 0.77
C ARG A 134 2.22 -4.93 1.19
N GLN A 135 3.31 -5.22 1.89
CA GLN A 135 3.67 -6.61 2.26
C GLN A 135 2.57 -7.32 3.05
N ILE A 136 1.88 -6.56 3.91
CA ILE A 136 0.81 -7.10 4.75
C ILE A 136 -0.54 -7.20 4.02
N CYS A 137 -0.70 -6.56 2.85
CA CYS A 137 -1.90 -6.70 2.03
C CYS A 137 -1.98 -8.09 1.38
N LYS A 138 -3.19 -8.64 1.24
CA LYS A 138 -3.45 -9.94 0.60
C LYS A 138 -4.24 -9.75 -0.68
N GLY A 139 -3.86 -10.46 -1.76
CA GLY A 139 -4.66 -10.46 -2.99
C GLY A 139 -6.00 -11.15 -2.78
N VAL A 140 -7.05 -10.65 -3.42
CA VAL A 140 -8.34 -11.36 -3.53
C VAL A 140 -8.22 -12.31 -4.70
N ARG A 141 -8.45 -13.62 -4.46
CA ARG A 141 -8.55 -14.63 -5.52
C ARG A 141 -9.93 -14.60 -6.14
#